data_AF-A0A453I8C4-F1
#
_entry.id   AF-A0A453I8C4-F1
#
_cell.length_a   1.000
_cell.length_b   1.000
_cell.length_c   1.000
_cell.angle_alpha   90.00
_cell.angle_beta   90.00
_cell.angle_gamma   90.00
#
_symmetry.space_group_name_H-M   'P 1'
#
loop_
_entity.id
_entity.type
_entity.pdbx_description
1 polymer ?
#
loop_
_entity_poly.entity_id
_entity_poly.type
_entity_poly.pdbx_seq_one_letter_code
_entity_poly.pdbx_strand_id
1 'polypeptide(L)'
;RFETVDMTLRLLVPIIVLQNHNRYNILQAGHNNSIDVKAIEREVKKMVHAGQEVIVISGSHALHEHEKLAVAVSKAMRSHSLHETKSDGRFHVRTKTYLDGAILKEEMERSADVLSAGLLEVSDPSLSSRFFLKQHWMDEQDNVQDSIKHKPIWESYMPRNKKEKRGAGKKKHGAMYRTYGTRVIPVFVLSLADFDAELMMEEESLVWTSKDVVIVLEHNNKMIPLSYVSETTRQFAYPSLAQRHILAGLASAVGGLSAPYERASRIHERPIVNWLWSAGCHPFGPFSNSSQISQILQDVALRTTIYARVDAALRKIRDTSESVQSFASDHLKTPLGEPVKGNKNKSSTELWVEKFYKKVTTMPEPFPHGLVERLEEYLDRLEEQLVDLSSLLYDHRLVDASQNSSDILQSTIFTEQYVNFISMSPVPN
;
A
#
# COMPACT_ATOMS: atom_id res chain seq x y z
N ARG A 1 -5.72 1.88 -7.87
CA ARG A 1 -5.36 2.69 -6.68
C ARG A 1 -5.34 1.87 -5.39
N PHE A 2 -6.35 1.03 -5.06
CA PHE A 2 -6.57 0.51 -3.69
C PHE A 2 -6.26 -0.98 -3.42
N GLU A 3 -5.44 -1.63 -4.25
CA GLU A 3 -5.15 -3.08 -4.17
C GLU A 3 -4.13 -3.46 -3.06
N THR A 4 -3.84 -2.54 -2.14
CA THR A 4 -2.55 -2.51 -1.47
C THR A 4 -2.74 -2.72 0.01
N VAL A 5 -2.63 -3.97 0.43
CA VAL A 5 -2.84 -4.35 1.82
C VAL A 5 -1.72 -3.83 2.70
N ASP A 6 -2.07 -2.87 3.55
CA ASP A 6 -1.12 -2.27 4.47
C ASP A 6 -1.11 -3.05 5.80
N MET A 7 -0.07 -3.86 5.97
CA MET A 7 0.25 -4.60 7.19
C MET A 7 1.36 -3.92 8.00
N THR A 8 1.71 -2.67 7.67
CA THR A 8 2.78 -1.96 8.38
C THR A 8 2.30 -1.51 9.76
N LEU A 9 3.16 -1.64 10.77
CA LEU A 9 2.90 -1.09 12.11
C LEU A 9 3.30 0.38 12.20
N ARG A 10 4.05 0.88 11.21
CA ARG A 10 4.62 2.23 11.19
C ARG A 10 4.39 2.88 9.83
N LEU A 11 3.85 4.09 9.85
CA LEU A 11 3.69 4.94 8.68
C LEU A 11 4.58 6.18 8.84
N LEU A 12 5.57 6.29 7.96
CA LEU A 12 6.47 7.45 7.86
C LEU A 12 6.02 8.33 6.69
N VAL A 13 5.74 9.61 6.97
CA VAL A 13 5.33 10.59 5.97
C VAL A 13 6.34 11.75 5.95
N PRO A 14 7.39 11.69 5.09
CA PRO A 14 8.28 12.81 4.90
C PRO A 14 7.66 13.82 3.93
N ILE A 15 7.38 15.01 4.44
CA ILE A 15 6.94 16.19 3.67
C ILE A 15 8.19 16.94 3.20
N ILE A 16 8.52 16.79 1.93
CA ILE A 16 9.71 17.37 1.30
C ILE A 16 9.25 18.57 0.47
N VAL A 17 9.52 19.77 0.97
CA VAL A 17 9.23 21.02 0.26
C VAL A 17 10.40 21.36 -0.64
N LEU A 18 10.14 21.45 -1.95
CA LEU A 18 11.12 21.82 -2.98
C LEU A 18 10.78 23.22 -3.48
N GLN A 19 11.63 24.20 -3.17
CA GLN A 19 11.38 25.62 -3.47
C GLN A 19 12.27 26.10 -4.60
N ASN A 20 11.72 26.78 -5.60
CA ASN A 20 12.53 27.47 -6.63
C ASN A 20 12.91 28.90 -6.24
N HIS A 21 12.51 29.36 -5.05
CA HIS A 21 12.59 30.75 -4.62
C HIS A 21 12.98 30.91 -3.15
N ASN A 22 13.48 32.08 -2.79
CA ASN A 22 13.81 32.45 -1.40
C ASN A 22 12.81 33.48 -0.81
N ARG A 23 11.57 33.52 -1.31
CA ARG A 23 10.57 34.55 -0.92
C ARG A 23 9.88 34.30 0.41
N TYR A 24 9.53 33.06 0.68
CA TYR A 24 8.87 32.58 1.89
C TYR A 24 9.20 31.11 2.08
N ASN A 25 9.11 30.61 3.31
CA ASN A 25 9.21 29.18 3.60
C ASN A 25 7.86 28.66 4.09
N ILE A 26 7.28 27.70 3.39
CA ILE A 26 5.99 27.07 3.71
C ILE A 26 5.97 26.42 5.11
N LEU A 27 7.12 25.95 5.60
CA LEU A 27 7.23 25.33 6.93
C LEU A 27 7.30 26.34 8.07
N GLN A 28 7.44 27.65 7.78
CA GLN A 28 7.44 28.71 8.79
C GLN A 28 6.02 29.26 8.96
N ALA A 29 5.53 29.27 10.19
CA ALA A 29 4.23 29.83 10.53
C ALA A 29 4.21 31.36 10.35
N GLY A 30 3.09 31.91 9.88
CA GLY A 30 2.90 33.37 9.70
C GLY A 30 2.64 33.82 8.25
N HIS A 31 2.50 32.88 7.32
CA HIS A 31 2.15 33.15 5.92
C HIS A 31 0.83 32.46 5.55
N ASN A 32 0.07 33.03 4.62
CA ASN A 32 -1.20 32.42 4.15
C ASN A 32 -1.01 31.02 3.55
N ASN A 33 0.21 30.70 3.11
CA ASN A 33 0.57 29.45 2.45
C ASN A 33 1.27 28.49 3.43
N SER A 34 1.40 28.83 4.72
CA SER A 34 2.12 28.01 5.70
C SER A 34 1.37 26.73 6.05
N ILE A 35 2.09 25.64 6.28
CA ILE A 35 1.54 24.32 6.64
C ILE A 35 1.73 24.04 8.13
N ASP A 36 0.67 23.61 8.82
CA ASP A 36 0.78 23.00 10.15
C ASP A 36 1.00 21.47 10.04
N VAL A 37 2.26 21.05 10.18
CA VAL A 37 2.67 19.64 10.17
C VAL A 37 1.99 18.83 11.28
N LYS A 38 1.72 19.43 12.45
CA LYS A 38 1.03 18.78 13.58
C LYS A 38 -0.48 18.68 13.36
N ALA A 39 -1.07 19.57 12.55
CA ALA A 39 -2.44 19.36 12.07
C ALA A 39 -2.49 18.21 11.07
N ILE A 40 -1.54 18.13 10.13
CA ILE A 40 -1.47 17.01 9.17
C ILE A 40 -1.33 15.67 9.91
N GLU A 41 -0.39 15.56 10.85
CA GLU A 41 -0.20 14.35 11.66
C GLU A 41 -1.49 13.91 12.37
N ARG A 42 -2.22 14.86 12.99
CA ARG A 42 -3.51 14.59 13.65
C ARG A 42 -4.59 14.10 12.69
N GLU A 43 -4.71 14.68 11.50
CA GLU A 43 -5.70 14.23 10.51
C GLU A 43 -5.31 12.89 9.88
N VAL A 44 -4.01 12.64 9.60
CA VAL A 44 -3.54 11.33 9.10
C VAL A 44 -3.80 10.23 10.13
N LYS A 45 -3.54 10.50 11.41
CA LYS A 45 -3.77 9.54 12.52
C LYS A 45 -5.24 9.12 12.66
N LYS A 46 -6.21 9.91 12.19
CA LYS A 46 -7.63 9.51 12.17
C LYS A 46 -7.91 8.39 11.17
N MET A 47 -7.22 8.37 10.02
CA MET A 47 -7.43 7.41 8.93
C MET A 47 -6.76 6.05 9.15
N VAL A 48 -6.03 5.92 10.26
CA VAL A 48 -5.07 4.85 10.55
C VAL A 48 -5.54 4.09 11.79
N HIS A 49 -5.29 2.78 11.86
CA HIS A 49 -5.85 1.94 12.94
C HIS A 49 -5.19 2.20 14.30
N ALA A 50 -5.96 2.01 15.37
CA ALA A 50 -5.50 2.14 16.75
C ALA A 50 -4.41 1.09 17.09
N GLY A 51 -3.15 1.46 16.89
CA GLY A 51 -1.99 0.57 17.06
C GLY A 51 -0.90 0.81 16.01
N GLN A 52 -1.22 1.47 14.89
CA GLN A 52 -0.23 1.91 13.92
C GLN A 52 0.38 3.27 14.33
N GLU A 53 1.71 3.34 14.34
CA GLU A 53 2.48 4.54 14.69
C GLU A 53 2.63 5.42 13.44
N VAL A 54 2.05 6.64 13.46
CA VAL A 54 2.18 7.64 12.39
C VAL A 54 3.25 8.65 12.80
N ILE A 55 4.26 8.86 11.95
CA ILE A 55 5.31 9.85 12.15
C ILE A 55 5.41 10.71 10.89
N VAL A 56 5.22 12.02 11.05
CA VAL A 56 5.35 13.02 9.98
C VAL A 56 6.63 13.81 10.21
N ILE A 57 7.49 13.88 9.20
CA ILE A 57 8.73 14.69 9.20
C ILE A 57 8.57 15.75 8.12
N SER A 58 9.16 16.93 8.29
CA SER A 58 9.17 17.98 7.26
C SER A 58 10.56 18.53 7.00
N GLY A 59 10.97 18.57 5.73
CA GLY A 59 12.22 19.19 5.27
C GLY A 59 11.95 20.19 4.15
N SER A 60 12.80 21.22 4.02
CA SER A 60 12.73 22.20 2.94
C SER A 60 14.09 22.29 2.26
N HIS A 61 14.10 22.15 0.94
CA HIS A 61 15.30 22.10 0.10
C HIS A 61 15.12 23.03 -1.10
N ALA A 62 16.19 23.63 -1.58
CA ALA A 62 16.10 24.45 -2.78
C ALA A 62 16.16 23.53 -4.01
N LEU A 63 15.23 23.70 -4.94
CA LEU A 63 15.11 22.82 -6.12
C LEU A 63 16.38 22.81 -6.99
N HIS A 64 17.13 23.91 -6.98
CA HIS A 64 18.39 24.06 -7.73
C HIS A 64 19.58 23.30 -7.11
N GLU A 65 19.53 22.94 -5.82
CA GLU A 65 20.56 22.08 -5.19
C GLU A 65 20.45 20.62 -5.67
N HIS A 66 19.29 20.25 -6.22
CA HIS A 66 18.99 18.91 -6.71
C HIS A 66 18.77 18.93 -8.23
N GLU A 67 19.85 19.04 -9.01
CA GLU A 67 19.83 19.08 -10.48
C GLU A 67 18.88 18.05 -11.11
N LYS A 68 18.95 16.78 -10.67
CA LYS A 68 18.08 15.72 -11.18
C LYS A 68 16.60 15.98 -10.94
N LEU A 69 16.23 16.55 -9.79
CA LEU A 69 14.84 16.92 -9.47
C LEU A 69 14.38 18.14 -10.26
N ALA A 70 15.23 19.15 -10.42
CA ALA A 70 14.95 20.30 -11.29
C ALA A 70 14.71 19.84 -12.75
N VAL A 71 15.54 18.92 -13.25
CA VAL A 71 15.38 18.30 -14.57
C VAL A 71 14.10 17.47 -14.66
N ALA A 72 13.73 16.70 -13.62
CA ALA A 72 12.49 15.94 -13.59
C ALA A 72 11.25 16.85 -13.66
N VAL A 73 11.21 17.93 -12.87
CA VAL A 73 10.13 18.95 -12.92
C VAL A 73 10.05 19.59 -14.31
N SER A 74 11.19 19.98 -14.89
CA SER A 74 11.24 20.57 -16.24
C SER A 74 10.76 19.59 -17.33
N LYS A 75 11.18 18.31 -17.28
CA LYS A 75 10.75 17.26 -18.21
C LYS A 75 9.27 16.91 -18.11
N ALA A 76 8.69 17.05 -16.92
CA ALA A 76 7.28 16.79 -16.65
C ALA A 76 6.35 17.95 -17.05
N MET A 77 6.89 19.14 -17.36
CA MET A 77 6.07 20.23 -17.90
C MET A 77 5.51 19.83 -19.27
N ARG A 78 4.20 20.02 -19.44
CA ARG A 78 3.45 19.79 -20.66
C ARG A 78 2.61 21.02 -20.97
N SER A 79 2.07 21.08 -22.19
CA SER A 79 1.26 22.20 -22.65
C SER A 79 0.13 21.72 -23.54
N HIS A 80 -1.08 22.22 -23.31
CA HIS A 80 -2.23 21.94 -24.16
C HIS A 80 -2.85 23.24 -24.68
N SER A 81 -3.40 23.21 -25.89
CA SER A 81 -4.02 24.37 -26.53
C SER A 81 -5.53 24.35 -26.31
N LEU A 82 -6.03 25.25 -25.47
CA LEU A 82 -7.46 25.41 -25.22
C LEU A 82 -8.04 26.53 -26.08
N HIS A 83 -9.27 26.36 -26.54
CA HIS A 83 -10.02 27.40 -27.26
C HIS A 83 -10.89 28.17 -26.27
N GLU A 84 -10.41 29.30 -25.76
CA GLU A 84 -11.17 30.18 -24.87
C GLU A 84 -11.97 31.20 -25.71
N THR A 85 -13.26 31.37 -25.41
CA THR A 85 -14.08 32.45 -25.96
C THR A 85 -13.82 33.73 -25.18
N LYS A 86 -13.40 34.80 -25.87
CA LYS A 86 -13.35 36.14 -25.28
C LYS A 86 -14.75 36.74 -25.15
N SER A 87 -14.88 37.82 -24.38
CA SER A 87 -16.06 38.70 -24.29
C SER A 87 -16.66 39.04 -25.67
N ASP A 88 -15.79 39.15 -26.67
CA ASP A 88 -16.12 39.62 -28.02
C ASP A 88 -16.65 38.49 -28.93
N GLY A 89 -16.95 37.32 -28.37
CA GLY A 89 -17.48 36.14 -29.09
C GLY A 89 -16.46 35.41 -29.98
N ARG A 90 -15.22 35.91 -30.10
CA ARG A 90 -14.16 35.27 -30.89
C ARG A 90 -13.44 34.21 -30.06
N PHE A 91 -13.18 33.06 -30.67
CA PHE A 91 -12.30 32.04 -30.12
C PHE A 91 -10.85 32.48 -30.21
N HIS A 92 -10.10 32.32 -29.12
CA HIS A 92 -8.65 32.48 -29.10
C HIS A 92 -8.01 31.18 -28.66
N VAL A 93 -6.96 30.74 -29.37
CA VAL A 93 -6.15 29.59 -28.96
C VAL A 93 -5.24 30.07 -27.84
N ARG A 94 -5.44 29.54 -26.63
CA ARG A 94 -4.59 29.81 -25.48
C ARG A 94 -3.89 28.51 -25.08
N THR A 95 -2.58 28.48 -25.21
CA THR A 95 -1.77 27.40 -24.65
C THR A 95 -1.70 27.57 -23.14
N LYS A 96 -2.15 26.56 -22.38
CA LYS A 96 -1.92 26.47 -20.93
C LYS A 96 -0.83 25.46 -20.65
N THR A 97 0.06 25.76 -19.70
CA THR A 97 1.04 24.79 -19.22
C THR A 97 0.48 24.03 -18.02
N TYR A 98 0.85 22.75 -17.90
CA TYR A 98 0.48 21.90 -16.78
C TYR A 98 1.63 20.96 -16.43
N LEU A 99 1.62 20.44 -15.22
CA LEU A 99 2.62 19.49 -14.72
C LEU A 99 2.05 18.07 -14.77
N ASP A 100 2.66 17.20 -15.56
CA ASP A 100 2.29 15.79 -15.64
C ASP A 100 2.86 15.03 -14.43
N GLY A 101 1.97 14.65 -13.50
CA GLY A 101 2.36 13.97 -12.25
C GLY A 101 2.86 12.54 -12.47
N ALA A 102 2.41 11.85 -13.52
CA ALA A 102 2.83 10.49 -13.83
C ALA A 102 4.26 10.47 -14.39
N ILE A 103 4.55 11.35 -15.35
CA ILE A 103 5.89 11.54 -15.91
C ILE A 103 6.85 12.06 -14.84
N LEU A 104 6.39 12.99 -13.98
CA LEU A 104 7.20 13.48 -12.87
C LEU A 104 7.58 12.35 -11.91
N LYS A 105 6.64 11.50 -11.51
CA LYS A 105 6.93 10.33 -10.67
C LYS A 105 8.02 9.46 -11.31
N GLU A 106 7.86 9.10 -12.59
CA GLU A 106 8.79 8.20 -13.27
C GLU A 106 10.21 8.79 -13.36
N GLU A 107 10.34 10.08 -13.71
CA GLU A 107 11.64 10.76 -13.77
C GLU A 107 12.26 10.99 -12.38
N MET A 108 11.43 11.16 -11.33
CA MET A 108 11.90 11.19 -9.94
C MET A 108 12.37 9.81 -9.46
N GLU A 109 11.66 8.73 -9.77
CA GLU A 109 12.08 7.35 -9.43
C GLU A 109 13.41 6.98 -10.11
N ARG A 110 13.57 7.31 -11.41
CA ARG A 110 14.86 7.19 -12.13
C ARG A 110 15.99 8.02 -11.52
N SER A 111 15.65 9.02 -10.71
CA SER A 111 16.60 9.92 -10.03
C SER A 111 16.82 9.57 -8.55
N ALA A 112 16.06 8.63 -7.99
CA ALA A 112 15.85 8.47 -6.55
C ALA A 112 16.97 7.74 -5.79
N ASP A 113 17.91 7.05 -6.46
CA ASP A 113 19.01 6.31 -5.84
C ASP A 113 19.92 7.16 -4.92
N VAL A 114 19.83 8.49 -5.01
CA VAL A 114 20.59 9.44 -4.18
C VAL A 114 19.74 10.10 -3.08
N LEU A 115 18.40 10.04 -3.18
CA LEU A 115 17.49 10.92 -2.42
C LEU A 115 16.96 10.28 -1.14
N SER A 116 16.63 8.98 -1.18
CA SER A 116 15.96 8.28 -0.07
C SER A 116 16.81 8.21 1.20
N ALA A 117 18.13 8.05 1.05
CA ALA A 117 19.07 8.10 2.17
C ALA A 117 19.39 9.55 2.56
N GLY A 118 19.85 10.37 1.61
CA GLY A 118 20.39 11.71 1.89
C GLY A 118 19.38 12.69 2.47
N LEU A 119 18.13 12.75 1.97
CA LEU A 119 17.14 13.72 2.46
C LEU A 119 16.63 13.39 3.86
N LEU A 120 16.55 12.10 4.21
CA LEU A 120 16.13 11.64 5.54
C LEU A 120 17.27 11.66 6.56
N GLU A 121 18.52 11.44 6.13
CA GLU A 121 19.72 11.62 6.96
C GLU A 121 19.98 13.10 7.30
N VAL A 122 19.72 14.02 6.36
CA VAL A 122 19.84 15.47 6.57
C VAL A 122 18.70 16.05 7.44
N SER A 123 17.48 15.49 7.36
CA SER A 123 16.35 15.99 8.17
C SER A 123 16.32 15.42 9.59
N ASP A 124 16.63 14.14 9.79
CA ASP A 124 16.74 13.55 11.14
C ASP A 124 17.65 12.28 11.16
N PRO A 125 18.96 12.41 11.47
CA PRO A 125 19.91 11.29 11.40
C PRO A 125 19.60 10.18 12.42
N SER A 126 18.86 10.47 13.49
CA SER A 126 18.40 9.45 14.44
C SER A 126 17.30 8.56 13.86
N LEU A 127 16.46 9.09 12.98
CA LEU A 127 15.30 8.40 12.40
C LEU A 127 15.70 7.60 11.17
N SER A 128 16.69 8.05 10.39
CA SER A 128 17.25 7.26 9.28
C SER A 128 17.67 5.86 9.75
N SER A 129 18.36 5.76 10.89
CA SER A 129 18.80 4.50 11.51
C SER A 129 17.67 3.58 12.00
N ARG A 130 16.47 4.14 12.27
CA ARG A 130 15.30 3.41 12.78
C ARG A 130 14.36 2.92 11.68
N PHE A 131 14.30 3.64 10.56
CA PHE A 131 13.39 3.36 9.45
C PHE A 131 14.07 2.69 8.26
N PHE A 132 15.35 3.00 8.01
CA PHE A 132 16.15 2.36 6.97
C PHE A 132 17.19 1.48 7.64
N LEU A 133 17.13 0.18 7.35
CA LEU A 133 18.17 -0.74 7.79
C LEU A 133 19.46 -0.37 7.05
N LYS A 134 20.39 0.30 7.75
CA LYS A 134 21.72 0.63 7.23
C LYS A 134 22.41 -0.67 6.81
N GLN A 135 22.44 -0.95 5.50
CA GLN A 135 23.26 -2.04 4.97
C GLN A 135 24.72 -1.61 5.11
N HIS A 136 25.34 -1.95 6.25
CA HIS A 136 26.76 -1.72 6.49
C HIS A 136 27.61 -2.63 5.60
N TRP A 137 27.81 -2.18 4.35
CA TRP A 137 28.82 -2.73 3.45
C TRP A 137 30.16 -2.10 3.80
N MET A 138 30.76 -2.62 4.88
CA MET A 138 31.89 -2.06 5.65
C MET A 138 31.44 -1.02 6.69
N ASP A 139 31.49 -1.40 7.96
CA ASP A 139 32.54 -0.96 8.88
C ASP A 139 32.75 -2.07 9.91
N GLU A 140 33.99 -2.27 10.36
CA GLU A 140 34.28 -3.17 11.47
C GLU A 140 34.20 -2.40 12.80
N GLN A 141 33.77 -3.08 13.87
CA GLN A 141 33.69 -2.60 15.26
C GLN A 141 32.50 -1.63 15.51
N ASP A 142 31.73 -1.70 16.61
CA ASP A 142 31.94 -2.45 17.86
C ASP A 142 30.63 -2.88 18.58
N ASN A 143 30.76 -3.65 19.66
CA ASN A 143 29.65 -4.24 20.43
C ASN A 143 28.66 -3.24 21.06
N VAL A 144 27.35 -3.48 20.90
CA VAL A 144 26.34 -3.33 21.98
C VAL A 144 25.37 -4.51 21.95
N GLN A 145 25.14 -5.13 23.11
CA GLN A 145 24.15 -6.21 23.26
C GLN A 145 22.76 -5.62 23.51
N ASP A 146 21.78 -5.99 22.70
CA ASP A 146 20.40 -6.16 23.18
C ASP A 146 19.68 -7.19 22.31
N SER A 147 19.36 -8.36 22.89
CA SER A 147 18.76 -9.48 22.14
C SER A 147 17.60 -10.14 22.89
N ILE A 148 16.42 -9.53 22.81
CA ILE A 148 15.16 -10.18 23.17
C ILE A 148 14.81 -11.16 22.04
N LYS A 149 15.19 -12.43 22.21
CA LYS A 149 15.00 -13.49 21.21
C LYS A 149 13.62 -14.14 21.33
N HIS A 150 12.66 -13.69 20.54
CA HIS A 150 11.44 -14.48 20.31
C HIS A 150 11.72 -15.61 19.32
N LYS A 151 11.52 -16.85 19.77
CA LYS A 151 11.51 -18.04 18.92
C LYS A 151 10.15 -18.16 18.20
N PRO A 152 10.10 -18.66 16.95
CA PRO A 152 8.84 -18.86 16.26
C PRO A 152 8.06 -20.05 16.85
N ILE A 153 6.74 -19.91 16.93
CA ILE A 153 5.82 -20.84 17.60
C ILE A 153 5.81 -22.26 16.97
N TRP A 154 6.23 -22.44 15.71
CA TRP A 154 6.35 -23.78 15.13
C TRP A 154 7.40 -24.67 15.85
N GLU A 155 8.38 -24.07 16.56
CA GLU A 155 9.43 -24.82 17.25
C GLU A 155 8.91 -25.58 18.49
N SER A 156 7.73 -25.22 19.03
CA SER A 156 7.12 -25.91 20.19
C SER A 156 6.27 -27.14 19.83
N TYR A 157 5.94 -27.36 18.55
CA TYR A 157 5.09 -28.49 18.13
C TYR A 157 5.87 -29.72 17.64
N MET A 158 7.21 -29.67 17.66
CA MET A 158 8.08 -30.76 17.20
C MET A 158 8.55 -31.63 18.38
N PRO A 159 8.31 -32.96 18.38
CA PRO A 159 8.85 -33.86 19.41
C PRO A 159 10.38 -33.94 19.30
N ARG A 160 11.07 -33.47 20.34
CA ARG A 160 12.54 -33.42 20.39
C ARG A 160 13.17 -34.82 20.53
N ASN A 161 13.59 -35.41 19.41
CA ASN A 161 14.41 -36.61 19.42
C ASN A 161 15.78 -36.34 20.08
N LYS A 162 16.01 -36.92 21.27
CA LYS A 162 17.29 -36.83 22.00
C LYS A 162 18.35 -37.72 21.36
N LYS A 163 19.03 -37.24 20.30
CA LYS A 163 20.37 -37.71 19.89
C LYS A 163 20.97 -36.81 18.81
N GLU A 164 21.65 -35.75 19.22
CA GLU A 164 22.78 -35.22 18.43
C GLU A 164 23.76 -34.50 19.35
N LYS A 165 25.05 -34.87 19.26
CA LYS A 165 26.12 -34.31 20.10
C LYS A 165 26.74 -33.10 19.40
N ARG A 166 27.25 -32.18 20.23
CA ARG A 166 27.99 -30.97 19.85
C ARG A 166 28.97 -31.19 18.68
N GLY A 167 28.74 -30.48 17.59
CA GLY A 167 29.72 -30.19 16.54
C GLY A 167 29.67 -28.70 16.22
N ALA A 168 30.79 -28.00 16.37
CA ALA A 168 30.89 -26.59 16.03
C ALA A 168 31.11 -26.40 14.52
N GLY A 169 30.59 -25.30 13.96
CA GLY A 169 30.99 -24.83 12.63
C GLY A 169 30.02 -25.13 11.48
N LYS A 170 28.93 -24.34 11.42
CA LYS A 170 28.40 -23.75 10.16
C LYS A 170 27.41 -22.65 10.50
N LYS A 171 27.86 -21.39 10.46
CA LYS A 171 26.97 -20.22 10.56
C LYS A 171 26.06 -20.20 9.33
N LYS A 172 24.81 -20.66 9.47
CA LYS A 172 23.79 -20.45 8.43
C LYS A 172 23.59 -18.94 8.26
N HIS A 173 23.73 -18.46 7.03
CA HIS A 173 23.33 -17.12 6.64
C HIS A 173 21.81 -16.95 6.83
N GLY A 174 21.35 -15.71 6.99
CA GLY A 174 19.93 -15.38 6.84
C GLY A 174 19.04 -15.78 8.01
N ALA A 175 19.41 -15.42 9.24
CA ALA A 175 18.38 -15.20 10.27
C ALA A 175 17.62 -13.92 9.90
N MET A 176 16.59 -14.07 9.06
CA MET A 176 15.75 -12.96 8.61
C MET A 176 14.95 -12.44 9.82
N TYR A 177 15.41 -11.35 10.41
CA TYR A 177 14.67 -10.64 11.44
C TYR A 177 13.34 -10.18 10.81
N ARG A 178 12.22 -10.49 11.47
CA ARG A 178 10.88 -10.05 11.06
C ARG A 178 10.79 -8.55 11.31
N THR A 179 11.27 -7.75 10.37
CA THR A 179 11.08 -6.30 10.37
C THR A 179 9.59 -6.03 10.33
N TYR A 180 9.06 -5.48 11.43
CA TYR A 180 7.75 -4.86 11.44
C TYR A 180 7.77 -3.76 10.37
N GLY A 181 7.00 -3.98 9.29
CA GLY A 181 7.08 -3.15 8.10
C GLY A 181 6.85 -1.68 8.46
N THR A 182 7.70 -0.81 7.93
CA THR A 182 7.44 0.64 7.89
C THR A 182 7.04 0.97 6.46
N ARG A 183 5.89 1.61 6.27
CA ARG A 183 5.52 2.19 4.97
C ARG A 183 6.02 3.63 4.95
N VAL A 184 6.74 4.00 3.90
CA VAL A 184 7.15 5.39 3.66
C VAL A 184 6.28 5.94 2.53
N ILE A 185 5.63 7.08 2.74
CA ILE A 185 4.87 7.81 1.71
C ILE A 185 5.40 9.25 1.64
N PRO A 186 6.40 9.54 0.79
CA PRO A 186 6.85 10.90 0.57
C PRO A 186 5.74 11.79 0.00
N VAL A 187 5.69 13.00 0.54
CA VAL A 187 4.85 14.10 0.05
C VAL A 187 5.79 15.17 -0.50
N PHE A 188 5.85 15.32 -1.82
CA PHE A 188 6.62 16.39 -2.46
C PHE A 188 5.74 17.62 -2.63
N VAL A 189 6.12 18.73 -2.00
CA VAL A 189 5.45 20.03 -2.15
C VAL A 189 6.33 20.90 -3.03
N LEU A 190 5.92 21.07 -4.29
CA LEU A 190 6.63 21.91 -5.26
C LEU A 190 6.15 23.35 -5.09
N SER A 191 6.99 24.18 -4.46
CA SER A 191 6.75 25.62 -4.30
C SER A 191 7.41 26.36 -5.46
N LEU A 192 6.60 26.72 -6.46
CA LEU A 192 7.05 27.21 -7.76
C LEU A 192 6.56 28.64 -8.01
N ALA A 193 7.41 29.64 -7.76
CA ALA A 193 7.15 31.01 -8.17
C ALA A 193 7.53 31.25 -9.64
N ASP A 194 6.85 32.20 -10.27
CA ASP A 194 7.21 32.84 -11.55
C ASP A 194 7.29 31.92 -12.79
N PHE A 195 6.72 30.71 -12.73
CA PHE A 195 6.60 29.80 -13.89
C PHE A 195 5.42 30.16 -14.81
N ASP A 196 4.20 29.72 -14.47
CA ASP A 196 2.94 30.09 -15.12
C ASP A 196 1.95 30.48 -14.02
N ALA A 197 1.13 31.49 -14.28
CA ALA A 197 0.17 31.97 -13.30
C ALA A 197 -0.98 30.98 -13.05
N GLU A 198 -1.31 30.17 -14.06
CA GLU A 198 -2.37 29.16 -14.05
C GLU A 198 -1.80 27.71 -13.98
N LEU A 199 -0.56 27.53 -13.52
CA LEU A 199 0.07 26.21 -13.43
C LEU A 199 -0.72 25.27 -12.52
N MET A 200 -1.22 24.18 -13.10
CA MET A 200 -1.90 23.09 -12.40
C MET A 200 -1.29 21.75 -12.81
N MET A 201 -1.67 20.68 -12.11
CA MET A 201 -1.44 19.32 -12.55
C MET A 201 -2.50 18.92 -13.59
N GLU A 202 -2.43 17.67 -14.05
CA GLU A 202 -3.47 17.07 -14.89
C GLU A 202 -4.88 17.21 -14.26
N GLU A 203 -5.92 17.24 -15.11
CA GLU A 203 -7.34 17.37 -14.72
C GLU A 203 -7.71 18.63 -13.89
N GLU A 204 -6.95 19.73 -14.06
CA GLU A 204 -7.11 20.98 -13.28
C GLU A 204 -6.95 20.81 -11.75
N SER A 205 -6.21 19.77 -11.34
CA SER A 205 -5.88 19.49 -9.94
C SER A 205 -4.62 20.23 -9.47
N LEU A 206 -4.49 20.47 -8.16
CA LEU A 206 -3.25 20.91 -7.51
C LEU A 206 -2.52 19.77 -6.78
N VAL A 207 -3.06 18.56 -6.84
CA VAL A 207 -2.50 17.34 -6.25
C VAL A 207 -2.55 16.19 -7.23
N TRP A 208 -1.47 15.41 -7.29
CA TRP A 208 -1.40 14.14 -7.99
C TRP A 208 -0.99 13.04 -7.00
N THR A 209 -1.64 11.89 -7.09
CA THR A 209 -1.48 10.79 -6.15
C THR A 209 -1.14 9.47 -6.81
N SER A 210 -0.13 8.82 -6.26
CA SER A 210 0.15 7.41 -6.46
C SER A 210 -0.07 6.64 -5.15
N LYS A 211 0.12 5.33 -5.20
CA LYS A 211 0.14 4.46 -4.01
C LYS A 211 1.25 4.84 -3.02
N ASP A 212 2.41 5.19 -3.57
CA ASP A 212 3.67 5.29 -2.83
C ASP A 212 4.22 6.73 -2.77
N VAL A 213 3.55 7.71 -3.39
CA VAL A 213 3.98 9.12 -3.41
C VAL A 213 2.78 10.05 -3.59
N VAL A 214 2.87 11.22 -2.96
CA VAL A 214 1.95 12.36 -3.16
C VAL A 214 2.76 13.53 -3.70
N ILE A 215 2.25 14.21 -4.73
CA ILE A 215 2.86 15.42 -5.29
C ILE A 215 1.83 16.54 -5.22
N VAL A 216 2.22 17.70 -4.69
CA VAL A 216 1.37 18.88 -4.51
C VAL A 216 2.05 20.09 -5.12
N LEU A 217 1.29 20.88 -5.90
CA LEU A 217 1.69 22.18 -6.37
C LEU A 217 1.31 23.26 -5.36
N GLU A 218 2.27 24.12 -5.02
CA GLU A 218 2.08 25.36 -4.28
C GLU A 218 2.70 26.51 -5.08
N HIS A 219 2.00 27.65 -5.11
CA HIS A 219 2.56 28.89 -5.61
C HIS A 219 1.76 30.09 -5.08
N ASN A 220 2.36 31.27 -5.10
CA ASN A 220 1.83 32.48 -4.46
C ASN A 220 0.62 33.14 -5.18
N ASN A 221 -0.04 32.47 -6.12
CA ASN A 221 -1.19 33.06 -6.82
C ASN A 221 -2.47 32.87 -6.03
N LYS A 222 -3.29 33.93 -5.98
CA LYS A 222 -4.49 33.96 -5.11
C LYS A 222 -5.58 32.98 -5.54
N MET A 223 -5.79 32.82 -6.84
CA MET A 223 -6.84 31.96 -7.39
C MET A 223 -6.56 31.63 -8.86
N ILE A 224 -6.84 30.38 -9.27
CA ILE A 224 -6.83 29.95 -10.68
C ILE A 224 -8.29 29.66 -11.09
N PRO A 225 -8.80 30.23 -12.20
CA PRO A 225 -10.14 29.91 -12.68
C PRO A 225 -10.19 28.49 -13.26
N LEU A 226 -11.11 27.68 -12.76
CA LEU A 226 -11.36 26.32 -13.24
C LEU A 226 -12.41 26.31 -14.36
N SER A 227 -12.47 25.19 -15.09
CA SER A 227 -13.52 24.90 -16.06
C SER A 227 -14.90 24.71 -15.42
N TYR A 228 -14.95 24.36 -14.13
CA TYR A 228 -16.18 24.10 -13.39
C TYR A 228 -16.97 25.38 -13.07
N VAL A 229 -18.30 25.28 -13.18
CA VAL A 229 -19.26 26.33 -12.82
C VAL A 229 -20.20 25.80 -11.74
N SER A 230 -20.40 26.57 -10.67
CA SER A 230 -21.48 26.36 -9.70
C SER A 230 -22.53 27.44 -9.91
N GLU A 231 -23.73 27.03 -10.28
CA GLU A 231 -24.87 27.89 -10.62
C GLU A 231 -24.53 28.91 -11.74
N THR A 232 -24.07 30.10 -11.36
CA THR A 232 -23.70 31.22 -12.25
C THR A 232 -22.23 31.65 -12.09
N THR A 233 -21.49 31.04 -11.15
CA THR A 233 -20.13 31.42 -10.77
C THR A 233 -19.11 30.37 -11.20
N ARG A 234 -18.03 30.81 -11.85
CA ARG A 234 -16.86 29.93 -12.08
C ARG A 234 -16.23 29.57 -10.74
N GLN A 235 -15.80 28.33 -10.62
CA GLN A 235 -15.02 27.88 -9.46
C GLN A 235 -13.55 28.25 -9.62
N PHE A 236 -12.87 28.30 -8.48
CA PHE A 236 -11.47 28.68 -8.40
C PHE A 236 -10.69 27.68 -7.55
N ALA A 237 -9.52 27.27 -8.04
CA ALA A 237 -8.53 26.58 -7.24
C ALA A 237 -7.69 27.59 -6.45
N TYR A 238 -7.28 27.21 -5.23
CA TYR A 238 -6.47 28.01 -4.32
C TYR A 238 -5.12 27.28 -4.08
N PRO A 239 -4.05 27.67 -4.80
CA PRO A 239 -2.70 27.09 -4.65
C PRO A 239 -2.09 27.32 -3.27
N SER A 240 -2.43 28.44 -2.61
CA SER A 240 -2.01 28.75 -1.25
C SER A 240 -2.46 27.73 -0.20
N LEU A 241 -3.54 26.96 -0.45
CA LEU A 241 -4.07 25.98 0.48
C LEU A 241 -3.36 24.61 0.40
N ALA A 242 -2.03 24.61 0.31
CA ALA A 242 -1.20 23.41 0.15
C ALA A 242 -1.50 22.31 1.19
N GLN A 243 -1.74 22.67 2.46
CA GLN A 243 -2.10 21.73 3.53
C GLN A 243 -3.35 20.88 3.19
N ARG A 244 -4.35 21.48 2.54
CA ARG A 244 -5.55 20.75 2.09
C ARG A 244 -5.19 19.74 1.00
N HIS A 245 -4.42 20.16 0.01
CA HIS A 245 -4.02 19.31 -1.12
C HIS A 245 -3.16 18.14 -0.66
N ILE A 246 -2.26 18.37 0.31
CA ILE A 246 -1.50 17.31 0.99
C ILE A 246 -2.44 16.32 1.69
N LEU A 247 -3.44 16.81 2.43
CA LEU A 247 -4.41 15.94 3.11
C LEU A 247 -5.32 15.17 2.13
N ALA A 248 -5.70 15.75 0.99
CA ALA A 248 -6.40 15.03 -0.07
C ALA A 248 -5.51 13.91 -0.65
N GLY A 249 -4.22 14.22 -0.83
CA GLY A 249 -3.25 13.26 -1.33
C GLY A 249 -3.00 12.09 -0.38
N LEU A 250 -2.74 12.40 0.89
CA LEU A 250 -2.57 11.41 1.95
C LEU A 250 -3.84 10.63 2.23
N ALA A 251 -5.03 11.23 2.12
CA ALA A 251 -6.30 10.53 2.21
C ALA A 251 -6.43 9.43 1.16
N SER A 252 -5.99 9.70 -0.08
CA SER A 252 -6.00 8.70 -1.14
C SER A 252 -4.91 7.63 -0.99
N ALA A 253 -3.68 8.02 -0.63
CA ALA A 253 -2.54 7.11 -0.53
C ALA A 253 -2.54 6.25 0.75
N VAL A 254 -2.89 6.82 1.91
CA VAL A 254 -2.95 6.13 3.21
C VAL A 254 -4.30 5.45 3.40
N GLY A 255 -5.38 6.24 3.41
CA GLY A 255 -6.72 5.78 3.75
C GLY A 255 -7.43 5.02 2.62
N GLY A 256 -6.85 4.96 1.43
CA GLY A 256 -7.51 4.37 0.26
C GLY A 256 -8.76 5.14 -0.18
N LEU A 257 -8.84 6.43 0.12
CA LEU A 257 -10.02 7.24 -0.17
C LEU A 257 -10.05 7.70 -1.63
N SER A 258 -11.21 7.49 -2.26
CA SER A 258 -11.62 8.20 -3.47
C SER A 258 -12.20 9.56 -3.09
N ALA A 259 -12.20 10.51 -4.00
CA ALA A 259 -12.94 11.75 -3.79
C ALA A 259 -14.45 11.43 -3.69
N PRO A 260 -15.25 12.09 -2.82
CA PRO A 260 -16.67 11.75 -2.62
C PRO A 260 -17.56 11.82 -3.86
N TYR A 261 -17.16 12.65 -4.84
CA TYR A 261 -17.82 12.76 -6.14
C TYR A 261 -17.34 11.71 -7.17
N GLU A 262 -16.27 10.95 -6.91
CA GLU A 262 -15.66 10.00 -7.84
C GLU A 262 -16.02 8.55 -7.45
N ARG A 263 -16.70 7.82 -8.35
CA ARG A 263 -17.06 6.42 -8.18
C ARG A 263 -16.55 5.57 -9.32
N ALA A 264 -15.78 4.52 -9.03
CA ALA A 264 -15.40 3.51 -10.02
C ALA A 264 -16.65 2.80 -10.59
N SER A 265 -16.76 2.74 -11.92
CA SER A 265 -17.80 1.97 -12.60
C SER A 265 -17.23 0.77 -13.33
N ARG A 266 -17.67 -0.42 -12.94
CA ARG A 266 -17.26 -1.69 -13.57
C ARG A 266 -17.79 -1.85 -15.00
N ILE A 267 -18.90 -1.19 -15.35
CA ILE A 267 -19.52 -1.28 -16.69
C ILE A 267 -18.75 -0.45 -17.73
N HIS A 268 -18.17 0.68 -17.31
CA HIS A 268 -17.46 1.60 -18.20
C HIS A 268 -15.94 1.59 -18.00
N GLU A 269 -15.43 0.74 -17.13
CA GLU A 269 -14.01 0.58 -16.77
C GLU A 269 -13.28 1.90 -16.44
N ARG A 270 -14.04 2.90 -15.96
CA ARG A 270 -13.56 4.27 -15.69
C ARG A 270 -14.25 4.87 -14.45
N PRO A 271 -13.66 5.88 -13.81
CA PRO A 271 -14.38 6.67 -12.82
C PRO A 271 -15.57 7.40 -13.47
N ILE A 272 -16.71 7.38 -12.78
CA ILE A 272 -17.85 8.25 -13.03
C ILE A 272 -17.83 9.34 -11.97
N VAL A 273 -18.02 10.58 -12.41
CA VAL A 273 -18.10 11.74 -11.52
C VAL A 273 -19.56 12.14 -11.28
N ASN A 274 -19.93 12.35 -10.02
CA ASN A 274 -21.20 12.92 -9.59
C ASN A 274 -20.95 14.06 -8.59
N TRP A 275 -20.90 15.29 -9.10
CA TRP A 275 -20.60 16.49 -8.33
C TRP A 275 -21.62 16.82 -7.23
N LEU A 276 -22.80 16.20 -7.20
CA LEU A 276 -23.76 16.39 -6.09
C LEU A 276 -23.18 16.00 -4.72
N TRP A 277 -22.21 15.07 -4.70
CA TRP A 277 -21.53 14.62 -3.48
C TRP A 277 -20.21 15.36 -3.21
N SER A 278 -19.89 16.43 -3.96
CA SER A 278 -18.64 17.19 -3.81
C SER A 278 -18.66 18.29 -2.75
N ALA A 279 -19.82 18.54 -2.14
CA ALA A 279 -20.00 19.50 -1.06
C ALA A 279 -19.96 18.78 0.29
N GLY A 280 -19.09 19.24 1.20
CA GLY A 280 -18.98 18.68 2.55
C GLY A 280 -17.63 18.97 3.20
N CYS A 281 -17.40 18.39 4.37
CA CYS A 281 -16.11 18.47 5.07
C CYS A 281 -15.17 17.36 4.58
N HIS A 282 -14.39 17.67 3.53
CA HIS A 282 -13.36 16.80 2.98
C HIS A 282 -12.27 17.59 2.26
N PRO A 283 -11.03 17.08 2.18
CA PRO A 283 -9.94 17.81 1.54
C PRO A 283 -10.00 17.84 0.01
N PHE A 284 -10.72 16.91 -0.63
CA PHE A 284 -10.85 16.84 -2.10
C PHE A 284 -11.49 18.11 -2.70
N GLY A 285 -11.09 18.47 -3.93
CA GLY A 285 -11.55 19.67 -4.64
C GLY A 285 -12.44 19.41 -5.84
N PRO A 286 -12.94 20.45 -6.51
CA PRO A 286 -12.75 21.86 -6.18
C PRO A 286 -13.74 22.40 -5.14
N PHE A 287 -14.89 21.74 -4.95
CA PHE A 287 -16.07 22.34 -4.29
C PHE A 287 -16.06 22.38 -2.74
N SER A 288 -15.25 21.57 -2.05
CA SER A 288 -14.98 21.80 -0.63
C SER A 288 -13.88 22.85 -0.44
N ASN A 289 -13.63 23.28 0.81
CA ASN A 289 -12.47 24.08 1.22
C ASN A 289 -11.91 23.64 2.58
N SER A 290 -12.22 22.43 3.05
CA SER A 290 -11.78 21.93 4.35
C SER A 290 -10.36 21.37 4.33
N SER A 291 -9.58 21.65 5.37
CA SER A 291 -8.31 20.96 5.69
C SER A 291 -8.49 19.90 6.79
N GLN A 292 -9.70 19.33 6.90
CA GLN A 292 -10.05 18.30 7.88
C GLN A 292 -10.78 17.14 7.20
N ILE A 293 -10.70 15.97 7.82
CA ILE A 293 -11.36 14.75 7.38
C ILE A 293 -12.59 14.51 8.27
N SER A 294 -13.77 14.40 7.63
CA SER A 294 -15.02 14.09 8.32
C SER A 294 -15.04 12.64 8.82
N GLN A 295 -15.83 12.38 9.88
CA GLN A 295 -15.98 11.05 10.48
C GLN A 295 -16.39 9.99 9.45
N ILE A 296 -17.29 10.31 8.52
CA ILE A 296 -17.71 9.40 7.44
C ILE A 296 -16.51 8.95 6.59
N LEU A 297 -15.59 9.86 6.25
CA LEU A 297 -14.38 9.51 5.48
C LEU A 297 -13.34 8.76 6.32
N GLN A 298 -13.22 9.08 7.61
CA GLN A 298 -12.43 8.28 8.55
C GLN A 298 -12.95 6.83 8.60
N ASP A 299 -14.25 6.62 8.76
CA ASP A 299 -14.87 5.30 8.83
C ASP A 299 -14.70 4.53 7.50
N VAL A 300 -14.80 5.22 6.36
CA VAL A 300 -14.55 4.63 5.03
C VAL A 300 -13.08 4.24 4.85
N ALA A 301 -12.11 5.00 5.39
CA ALA A 301 -10.70 4.63 5.33
C ALA A 301 -10.40 3.35 6.15
N LEU A 302 -10.94 3.28 7.37
CA LEU A 302 -10.83 2.11 8.24
C LEU A 302 -11.54 0.88 7.64
N ARG A 303 -12.69 1.07 6.98
CA ARG A 303 -13.40 -0.01 6.26
C ARG A 303 -12.65 -0.47 5.01
N THR A 304 -12.11 0.45 4.20
CA THR A 304 -11.37 0.13 2.97
C THR A 304 -10.15 -0.75 3.27
N THR A 305 -9.42 -0.45 4.35
CA THR A 305 -8.26 -1.26 4.77
C THR A 305 -8.67 -2.65 5.29
N ILE A 306 -9.79 -2.78 6.00
CA ILE A 306 -10.38 -4.08 6.38
C ILE A 306 -10.74 -4.90 5.14
N TYR A 307 -11.48 -4.31 4.18
CA TYR A 307 -11.87 -4.99 2.94
C TYR A 307 -10.66 -5.41 2.11
N ALA A 308 -9.62 -4.58 2.03
CA ALA A 308 -8.38 -4.93 1.32
C ALA A 308 -7.67 -6.15 1.94
N ARG A 309 -7.62 -6.24 3.28
CA ARG A 309 -7.05 -7.42 3.97
C ARG A 309 -7.82 -8.70 3.65
N VAL A 310 -9.16 -8.64 3.68
CA VAL A 310 -10.02 -9.79 3.37
C VAL A 310 -9.92 -10.20 1.90
N ASP A 311 -9.95 -9.24 0.96
CA ASP A 311 -9.79 -9.52 -0.47
C ASP A 311 -8.45 -10.20 -0.77
N ALA A 312 -7.34 -9.73 -0.19
CA ALA A 312 -6.05 -10.40 -0.35
C ALA A 312 -5.98 -11.78 0.32
N ALA A 313 -6.66 -12.00 1.45
CA ALA A 313 -6.77 -13.32 2.06
C ALA A 313 -7.55 -14.27 1.12
N LEU A 314 -8.71 -13.85 0.61
CA LEU A 314 -9.52 -14.65 -0.32
C LEU A 314 -8.79 -14.96 -1.64
N ARG A 315 -8.03 -14.01 -2.18
CA ARG A 315 -7.16 -14.26 -3.34
C ARG A 315 -6.07 -15.29 -3.03
N LYS A 316 -5.35 -15.16 -1.91
CA LYS A 316 -4.37 -16.16 -1.46
C LYS A 316 -4.98 -17.56 -1.26
N ILE A 317 -6.18 -17.64 -0.69
CA ILE A 317 -6.91 -18.92 -0.55
C ILE A 317 -7.20 -19.52 -1.94
N ARG A 318 -7.64 -18.70 -2.90
CA ARG A 318 -7.83 -19.15 -4.28
C ARG A 318 -6.53 -19.63 -4.93
N ASP A 319 -5.46 -18.86 -4.82
CA ASP A 319 -4.15 -19.17 -5.40
C ASP A 319 -3.56 -20.46 -4.80
N THR A 320 -3.71 -20.67 -3.48
CA THR A 320 -3.30 -21.92 -2.81
C THR A 320 -4.17 -23.09 -3.21
N SER A 321 -5.48 -22.92 -3.40
CA SER A 321 -6.39 -23.95 -3.89
C SER A 321 -6.04 -24.39 -5.32
N GLU A 322 -5.73 -23.44 -6.21
CA GLU A 322 -5.23 -23.72 -7.57
C GLU A 322 -3.85 -24.40 -7.55
N SER A 323 -2.99 -24.04 -6.60
CA SER A 323 -1.69 -24.70 -6.37
C SER A 323 -1.83 -26.14 -5.87
N VAL A 324 -2.78 -26.41 -4.97
CA VAL A 324 -3.11 -27.76 -4.51
C VAL A 324 -3.74 -28.59 -5.63
N GLN A 325 -4.63 -28.01 -6.43
CA GLN A 325 -5.29 -28.70 -7.55
C GLN A 325 -4.31 -29.03 -8.68
N SER A 326 -3.36 -28.14 -8.99
CA SER A 326 -2.31 -28.41 -9.97
C SER A 326 -1.34 -29.51 -9.50
N PHE A 327 -0.83 -29.43 -8.26
CA PHE A 327 -0.03 -30.51 -7.65
C PHE A 327 -0.80 -31.84 -7.68
N ALA A 328 -2.09 -31.82 -7.31
CA ALA A 328 -2.96 -32.97 -7.36
C ALA A 328 -3.05 -33.57 -8.78
N SER A 329 -3.16 -32.71 -9.80
CA SER A 329 -3.24 -33.13 -11.20
C SER A 329 -1.93 -33.71 -11.74
N ASP A 330 -0.78 -33.30 -11.22
CA ASP A 330 0.53 -33.78 -11.66
C ASP A 330 0.96 -35.07 -10.94
N HIS A 331 0.53 -35.28 -9.68
CA HIS A 331 1.07 -36.33 -8.81
C HIS A 331 0.12 -37.49 -8.41
N LEU A 332 -1.20 -37.47 -8.70
CA LEU A 332 -2.16 -38.33 -7.95
C LEU A 332 -2.96 -39.41 -8.69
N LYS A 333 -2.60 -39.78 -9.89
CA LYS A 333 -3.40 -40.68 -10.74
C LYS A 333 -2.81 -42.11 -10.75
N THR A 334 -3.35 -43.08 -11.50
CA THR A 334 -2.74 -44.42 -11.74
C THR A 334 -2.41 -44.80 -13.21
N PRO A 335 -3.07 -45.68 -14.03
CA PRO A 335 -2.51 -46.12 -15.32
C PRO A 335 -3.33 -45.82 -16.61
N LEU A 336 -4.37 -44.97 -16.60
CA LEU A 336 -5.29 -44.72 -17.73
C LEU A 336 -5.25 -43.31 -18.36
N GLY A 337 -4.23 -42.50 -18.08
CA GLY A 337 -4.27 -41.04 -18.34
C GLY A 337 -3.65 -40.25 -17.20
N GLU A 338 -2.53 -40.77 -16.72
CA GLU A 338 -2.31 -40.87 -15.29
C GLU A 338 -0.83 -41.19 -14.92
N PRO A 339 -0.28 -40.52 -13.90
CA PRO A 339 0.82 -41.03 -13.05
C PRO A 339 0.44 -40.94 -11.55
N VAL A 340 0.81 -41.88 -10.67
CA VAL A 340 2.21 -42.04 -10.23
C VAL A 340 2.74 -43.48 -10.25
N LYS A 341 3.96 -43.55 -10.78
CA LYS A 341 4.85 -44.71 -10.87
C LYS A 341 5.29 -45.18 -9.49
N GLY A 342 5.29 -46.49 -9.23
CA GLY A 342 5.77 -46.94 -7.90
C GLY A 342 6.16 -48.39 -7.65
N ASN A 343 5.86 -49.40 -8.49
CA ASN A 343 6.60 -50.68 -8.60
C ASN A 343 5.90 -51.70 -9.52
N LYS A 344 6.66 -52.67 -10.05
CA LYS A 344 6.16 -53.71 -10.96
C LYS A 344 5.90 -55.06 -10.25
N ASN A 345 4.89 -55.75 -10.76
CA ASN A 345 4.60 -57.19 -10.63
C ASN A 345 4.05 -57.72 -9.29
N LYS A 346 2.75 -58.03 -9.28
CA LYS A 346 2.21 -59.31 -8.80
C LYS A 346 0.86 -59.59 -9.46
N SER A 347 0.66 -60.84 -9.89
CA SER A 347 -0.52 -61.30 -10.63
C SER A 347 -1.46 -62.11 -9.74
N SER A 348 -2.54 -61.48 -9.29
CA SER A 348 -3.79 -62.17 -8.91
C SER A 348 -4.93 -61.16 -8.96
N THR A 349 -6.02 -61.50 -9.63
CA THR A 349 -7.20 -60.64 -9.76
C THR A 349 -8.10 -60.77 -8.54
N GLU A 350 -7.81 -60.01 -7.49
CA GLU A 350 -8.77 -59.77 -6.40
C GLU A 350 -9.83 -58.76 -6.85
N LEU A 351 -11.09 -59.02 -6.47
CA LEU A 351 -12.27 -58.31 -6.97
C LEU A 351 -12.30 -56.87 -6.46
N TRP A 352 -12.58 -55.94 -7.38
CA TRP A 352 -12.55 -54.48 -7.17
C TRP A 352 -13.34 -53.99 -5.94
N VAL A 353 -14.43 -54.68 -5.59
CA VAL A 353 -15.28 -54.39 -4.43
C VAL A 353 -14.53 -54.58 -3.09
N GLU A 354 -13.63 -55.56 -2.97
CA GLU A 354 -12.85 -55.77 -1.73
C GLU A 354 -11.86 -54.63 -1.44
N LYS A 355 -11.41 -53.91 -2.47
CA LYS A 355 -10.52 -52.75 -2.30
C LYS A 355 -11.24 -51.49 -1.84
N PHE A 356 -12.53 -51.35 -2.15
CA PHE A 356 -13.34 -50.21 -1.70
C PHE A 356 -13.73 -50.29 -0.22
N TYR A 357 -13.90 -51.49 0.33
CA TYR A 357 -14.30 -51.69 1.72
C TYR A 357 -13.12 -51.82 2.72
N LYS A 358 -11.88 -51.97 2.24
CA LYS A 358 -10.69 -52.00 3.10
C LYS A 358 -10.12 -50.59 3.28
N LYS A 359 -10.26 -50.03 4.49
CA LYS A 359 -9.84 -48.68 4.94
C LYS A 359 -8.34 -48.32 4.75
N VAL A 360 -7.53 -49.18 4.14
CA VAL A 360 -6.10 -48.98 3.94
C VAL A 360 -5.75 -49.41 2.51
N THR A 361 -5.58 -48.44 1.62
CA THR A 361 -5.06 -48.70 0.27
C THR A 361 -3.54 -48.48 0.27
N THR A 362 -2.79 -49.31 -0.47
CA THR A 362 -1.33 -49.20 -0.59
C THR A 362 -0.91 -48.21 -1.68
N MET A 363 -1.74 -47.20 -1.92
CA MET A 363 -1.40 -46.03 -2.73
C MET A 363 -0.63 -45.07 -1.83
N PRO A 364 0.44 -44.39 -2.29
CA PRO A 364 0.95 -43.25 -1.56
C PRO A 364 -0.18 -42.22 -1.45
N GLU A 365 -0.63 -41.92 -0.23
CA GLU A 365 -1.73 -40.97 0.00
C GLU A 365 -1.36 -39.60 -0.59
N PRO A 366 -2.26 -38.96 -1.35
CA PRO A 366 -2.00 -37.69 -2.03
C PRO A 366 -1.37 -36.59 -1.18
N PHE A 367 -1.94 -36.49 0.01
CA PHE A 367 -1.60 -35.63 1.10
C PHE A 367 -1.90 -36.48 2.33
N PRO A 368 -1.07 -36.43 3.39
CA PRO A 368 -1.38 -37.17 4.61
C PRO A 368 -2.76 -36.72 5.11
N HIS A 369 -3.64 -37.66 5.50
CA HIS A 369 -5.02 -37.32 5.86
C HIS A 369 -5.13 -36.17 6.90
N GLY A 370 -4.22 -36.10 7.88
CA GLY A 370 -4.13 -35.00 8.85
C GLY A 370 -3.68 -33.64 8.30
N LEU A 371 -3.39 -33.51 7.00
CA LEU A 371 -3.28 -32.22 6.29
C LEU A 371 -4.66 -31.78 5.81
N VAL A 372 -5.40 -32.69 5.17
CA VAL A 372 -6.74 -32.42 4.64
C VAL A 372 -7.68 -32.02 5.79
N GLU A 373 -7.71 -32.81 6.86
CA GLU A 373 -8.46 -32.53 8.10
C GLU A 373 -8.10 -31.15 8.71
N ARG A 374 -6.82 -30.77 8.70
CA ARG A 374 -6.37 -29.44 9.16
C ARG A 374 -6.76 -28.30 8.21
N LEU A 375 -6.89 -28.58 6.92
CA LEU A 375 -7.29 -27.60 5.92
C LEU A 375 -8.80 -27.39 5.95
N GLU A 376 -9.58 -28.46 6.18
CA GLU A 376 -11.01 -28.40 6.48
C GLU A 376 -11.26 -27.62 7.78
N GLU A 377 -10.63 -27.98 8.91
CA GLU A 377 -10.67 -27.19 10.15
C GLU A 377 -10.28 -25.71 9.96
N TYR A 378 -9.37 -25.42 9.03
CA TYR A 378 -8.93 -24.07 8.74
C TYR A 378 -9.96 -23.28 7.94
N LEU A 379 -10.59 -23.89 6.94
CA LEU A 379 -11.65 -23.28 6.14
C LEU A 379 -12.91 -23.06 6.97
N ASP A 380 -13.30 -24.00 7.83
CA ASP A 380 -14.43 -23.87 8.75
C ASP A 380 -14.22 -22.67 9.70
N ARG A 381 -13.04 -22.58 10.33
CA ARG A 381 -12.68 -21.43 11.20
C ARG A 381 -12.63 -20.11 10.44
N LEU A 382 -12.22 -20.11 9.17
CA LEU A 382 -12.25 -18.92 8.33
C LEU A 382 -13.69 -18.47 8.04
N GLU A 383 -14.61 -19.40 7.79
CA GLU A 383 -16.02 -19.08 7.58
C GLU A 383 -16.62 -18.44 8.83
N GLU A 384 -16.37 -19.03 10.01
CA GLU A 384 -16.74 -18.44 11.31
C GLU A 384 -16.17 -17.02 11.47
N GLN A 385 -14.86 -16.83 11.24
CA GLN A 385 -14.19 -15.54 11.33
C GLN A 385 -14.76 -14.49 10.35
N LEU A 386 -15.16 -14.89 9.14
CA LEU A 386 -15.78 -14.01 8.15
C LEU A 386 -17.21 -13.62 8.51
N VAL A 387 -17.99 -14.54 9.09
CA VAL A 387 -19.32 -14.26 9.63
C VAL A 387 -19.22 -13.28 10.81
N ASP A 388 -18.30 -13.52 11.75
CA ASP A 388 -18.01 -12.60 12.86
C ASP A 388 -17.52 -11.24 12.36
N LEU A 389 -16.66 -11.20 11.34
CA LEU A 389 -16.23 -9.94 10.74
C LEU A 389 -17.41 -9.16 10.15
N SER A 390 -18.37 -9.86 9.54
CA SER A 390 -19.56 -9.23 8.98
C SER A 390 -20.41 -8.58 10.08
N SER A 391 -20.64 -9.26 11.21
CA SER A 391 -21.43 -8.72 12.33
C SER A 391 -20.75 -7.49 12.96
N LEU A 392 -19.43 -7.54 13.17
CA LEU A 392 -18.65 -6.40 13.66
C LEU A 392 -18.71 -5.18 12.71
N LEU A 393 -18.79 -5.39 11.39
CA LEU A 393 -18.93 -4.32 10.41
C LEU A 393 -20.35 -3.72 10.38
N TYR A 394 -21.39 -4.53 10.63
CA TYR A 394 -22.77 -4.06 10.81
C TYR A 394 -22.91 -3.22 12.10
N ASP A 395 -22.35 -3.70 13.22
CA ASP A 395 -22.34 -3.00 14.52
C ASP A 395 -21.37 -1.80 14.58
N HIS A 396 -20.71 -1.46 13.47
CA HIS A 396 -19.74 -0.37 13.36
C HIS A 396 -18.51 -0.53 14.30
N ARG A 397 -18.19 -1.75 14.74
CA ARG A 397 -17.04 -2.07 15.60
C ARG A 397 -15.74 -2.19 14.80
N LEU A 398 -15.33 -1.08 14.16
CA LEU A 398 -14.23 -1.06 13.19
C LEU A 398 -12.86 -1.46 13.77
N VAL A 399 -12.60 -1.22 15.06
CA VAL A 399 -11.35 -1.64 15.72
C VAL A 399 -11.27 -3.16 15.83
N ASP A 400 -12.33 -3.80 16.32
CA ASP A 400 -12.41 -5.26 16.47
C ASP A 400 -12.40 -5.95 15.10
N ALA A 401 -13.09 -5.38 14.11
CA ALA A 401 -13.07 -5.83 12.72
C ALA A 401 -11.67 -5.70 12.08
N SER A 402 -10.89 -4.69 12.47
CA SER A 402 -9.49 -4.53 12.03
C SER A 402 -8.57 -5.61 12.60
N GLN A 403 -8.79 -6.00 13.86
CA GLN A 403 -8.06 -7.10 14.48
C GLN A 403 -8.43 -8.43 13.81
N ASN A 404 -9.71 -8.77 13.72
CA ASN A 404 -10.18 -10.01 13.09
C ASN A 404 -9.70 -10.12 11.62
N SER A 405 -9.84 -9.08 10.79
CA SER A 405 -9.31 -9.08 9.42
C SER A 405 -7.78 -9.19 9.31
N SER A 406 -7.04 -8.75 10.34
CA SER A 406 -5.59 -8.96 10.41
C SER A 406 -5.25 -10.41 10.77
N ASP A 407 -6.04 -11.04 11.63
CA ASP A 407 -5.87 -12.42 12.07
C ASP A 407 -6.26 -13.41 10.95
N ILE A 408 -7.34 -13.14 10.21
CA ILE A 408 -7.72 -13.84 8.97
C ILE A 408 -6.52 -13.83 7.99
N LEU A 409 -5.99 -12.66 7.65
CA LEU A 409 -4.90 -12.56 6.67
C LEU A 409 -3.60 -13.23 7.17
N GLN A 410 -3.27 -13.08 8.45
CA GLN A 410 -2.09 -13.76 9.04
C GLN A 410 -2.25 -15.29 9.03
N SER A 411 -3.44 -15.79 9.33
CA SER A 411 -3.72 -17.23 9.28
C SER A 411 -3.62 -17.75 7.85
N THR A 412 -4.09 -17.00 6.86
CA THR A 412 -4.00 -17.38 5.43
C THR A 412 -2.55 -17.44 4.96
N ILE A 413 -1.73 -16.43 5.31
CA ILE A 413 -0.30 -16.44 4.98
C ILE A 413 0.41 -17.63 5.64
N PHE A 414 0.01 -18.02 6.86
CA PHE A 414 0.56 -19.19 7.53
C PHE A 414 0.15 -20.51 6.84
N THR A 415 -1.13 -20.67 6.48
CA THR A 415 -1.64 -21.85 5.77
C THR A 415 -1.01 -21.98 4.37
N GLU A 416 -0.87 -20.88 3.63
CA GLU A 416 -0.12 -20.81 2.36
C GLU A 416 1.33 -21.30 2.52
N GLN A 417 2.05 -20.83 3.54
CA GLN A 417 3.41 -21.28 3.83
C GLN A 417 3.47 -22.76 4.21
N TYR A 418 2.50 -23.27 4.95
CA TYR A 418 2.41 -24.67 5.36
C TYR A 418 2.11 -25.59 4.17
N VAL A 419 1.16 -25.24 3.30
CA VAL A 419 0.86 -25.96 2.05
C VAL A 419 2.08 -25.97 1.13
N ASN A 420 2.73 -24.82 0.91
CA ASN A 420 3.94 -24.71 0.10
C ASN A 420 5.12 -25.50 0.67
N PHE A 421 5.28 -25.56 2.00
CA PHE A 421 6.30 -26.41 2.62
C PHE A 421 6.07 -27.90 2.34
N ILE A 422 4.81 -28.34 2.31
CA ILE A 422 4.47 -29.75 2.10
C ILE A 422 4.56 -30.13 0.62
N SER A 423 4.11 -29.29 -0.31
CA SER A 423 4.30 -29.53 -1.75
C SER A 423 5.77 -29.49 -2.17
N MET A 424 6.63 -28.73 -1.47
CA MET A 424 8.09 -28.74 -1.65
C MET A 424 8.80 -29.85 -0.88
N SER A 425 8.14 -30.54 0.06
CA SER A 425 8.73 -31.65 0.80
C SER A 425 8.84 -32.87 -0.13
N PRO A 426 10.05 -33.41 -0.41
CA PRO A 426 10.15 -34.62 -1.21
C PRO A 426 9.45 -35.75 -0.46
N VAL A 427 8.40 -36.30 -1.06
CA VAL A 427 7.74 -37.52 -0.57
C VAL A 427 8.83 -38.59 -0.40
N PRO A 428 9.06 -39.14 0.81
CA PRO A 428 10.06 -40.16 1.00
C PRO A 428 9.65 -41.43 0.23
N ASN A 429 10.51 -41.84 -0.71
CA ASN A 429 10.36 -43.08 -1.51
C ASN A 429 10.36 -44.35 -0.65
#